data_AF-A0A945XBQ2-F1
#
_entry.id   AF-A0A945XBQ2-F1
#
_cell.length_a   1.000
_cell.length_b   1.000
_cell.length_c   1.000
_cell.angle_alpha   90.00
_cell.angle_beta   90.00
_cell.angle_gamma   90.00
#
_symmetry.space_group_name_H-M   'P 1'
#
loop_
_entity.id
_entity.type
_entity.pdbx_description
1 polymer ?
#
loop_
_entity_poly.entity_id
_entity_poly.type
_entity_poly.pdbx_seq_one_letter_code
_entity_poly.pdbx_strand_id
1 'polypeptide(L)'
;MSWREMLRAEVTDDQQLIKHNLKKPVSKPSSADCADIADRESKLNVSKQREQKQSHEERQSRLMECLADACKGLEITPMEIHKALSPDDIKEWESGDLTLEELSAFADLLVDRRSMDRGERPDHFTEKAHCRQCGPVYLWISGTVLGCPWCFNRAADRPIPRPRSVRCGECCHFERVSYHPHLGHCTMGEPEAVAGLWDSDRRYCLRYIPHPQQSTNVPTGATEAKTKS
;
A
#
# COMPACT_ATOMS: atom_id res chain seq x y z
N MET A 1 2.17 6.18 -3.66
CA MET A 1 1.40 6.47 -2.44
C MET A 1 2.26 7.37 -1.59
N SER A 2 1.74 8.49 -1.12
CA SER A 2 2.47 9.43 -0.23
C SER A 2 2.63 8.81 1.16
N TRP A 3 3.65 9.24 1.93
CA TRP A 3 3.83 8.79 3.33
C TRP A 3 2.55 9.00 4.15
N ARG A 4 1.78 10.07 3.87
CA ARG A 4 0.50 10.34 4.55
C ARG A 4 -0.55 9.29 4.23
N GLU A 5 -0.63 8.81 3.00
CA GLU A 5 -1.57 7.74 2.64
C GLU A 5 -1.21 6.42 3.32
N MET A 6 0.09 6.22 3.60
CA MET A 6 0.59 5.04 4.28
C MET A 6 0.43 5.12 5.81
N LEU A 7 0.67 6.29 6.41
CA LEU A 7 0.61 6.51 7.85
C LEU A 7 -0.79 6.93 8.35
N ARG A 8 -1.60 7.61 7.53
CA ARG A 8 -2.95 8.09 7.87
C ARG A 8 -4.06 7.26 7.21
N ALA A 9 -3.93 5.93 7.22
CA ALA A 9 -5.09 5.07 6.94
C ALA A 9 -6.23 5.23 7.98
N GLU A 10 -6.06 6.09 8.99
CA GLU A 10 -7.14 6.63 9.82
C GLU A 10 -7.31 8.13 9.54
N VAL A 11 -8.57 8.51 9.22
CA VAL A 11 -9.10 9.88 9.04
C VAL A 11 -8.87 10.51 7.66
N THR A 12 -9.81 10.26 6.74
CA THR A 12 -10.06 11.15 5.60
C THR A 12 -11.13 12.15 5.97
N ASP A 13 -10.78 13.43 6.02
CA ASP A 13 -11.72 14.52 5.77
C ASP A 13 -11.14 15.39 4.64
N ASP A 14 -11.95 15.58 3.62
CA ASP A 14 -11.65 16.30 2.39
C ASP A 14 -11.56 17.81 2.69
N GLN A 15 -10.59 18.52 2.09
CA GLN A 15 -10.87 19.79 1.39
C GLN A 15 -9.63 20.45 0.73
N GLN A 16 -9.84 20.78 -0.55
CA GLN A 16 -9.39 21.97 -1.29
C GLN A 16 -7.88 22.08 -1.59
N LEU A 17 -7.43 22.66 -2.70
CA LEU A 17 -7.79 23.94 -3.31
C LEU A 17 -6.95 24.10 -4.58
N ILE A 18 -7.44 24.59 -5.73
CA ILE A 18 -6.64 25.48 -6.62
C ILE A 18 -7.56 26.42 -7.43
N LYS A 19 -7.48 27.73 -7.17
CA LYS A 19 -7.77 28.82 -8.12
C LYS A 19 -6.44 29.47 -8.51
N HIS A 20 -6.11 29.56 -9.80
CA HIS A 20 -4.97 30.35 -10.29
C HIS A 20 -5.41 31.57 -11.11
N ASN A 21 -4.71 32.67 -10.83
CA ASN A 21 -4.93 34.03 -11.28
C ASN A 21 -4.10 34.40 -12.54
N LEU A 22 -4.76 35.18 -13.40
CA LEU A 22 -4.36 36.34 -14.21
C LEU A 22 -2.88 36.55 -14.62
N LYS A 23 -2.68 36.60 -15.95
CA LYS A 23 -1.48 37.05 -16.67
C LYS A 23 -1.34 38.58 -16.69
N LYS A 24 -0.12 39.09 -16.47
CA LYS A 24 0.29 40.47 -16.81
C LYS A 24 1.09 40.50 -18.13
N PRO A 25 1.01 41.58 -18.92
CA PRO A 25 1.72 41.71 -20.19
C PRO A 25 3.17 42.20 -20.02
N VAL A 26 4.03 41.73 -20.92
CA VAL A 26 5.48 42.02 -21.00
C VAL A 26 5.73 43.22 -21.91
N SER A 27 6.42 44.24 -21.39
CA SER A 27 6.96 45.37 -22.14
C SER A 27 8.37 45.07 -22.68
N LYS A 28 8.62 45.43 -23.94
CA LYS A 28 9.92 45.26 -24.63
C LYS A 28 10.95 46.31 -24.19
N PRO A 29 12.23 45.95 -23.98
CA PRO A 29 13.31 46.91 -23.85
C PRO A 29 13.96 47.25 -25.21
N SER A 30 14.44 48.51 -25.26
CA SER A 30 15.11 49.19 -26.35
C SER A 30 16.56 48.72 -26.53
N SER A 31 17.01 48.71 -27.78
CA SER A 31 18.30 48.22 -28.29
C SER A 31 19.31 49.37 -28.40
N ALA A 32 20.36 49.37 -27.57
CA ALA A 32 21.70 49.87 -27.90
C ALA A 32 22.65 49.67 -26.70
N ASP A 33 23.41 48.56 -26.69
CA ASP A 33 24.76 48.38 -26.12
C ASP A 33 25.05 46.87 -25.95
N CYS A 34 25.39 46.16 -27.03
CA CYS A 34 25.23 44.70 -27.12
C CYS A 34 26.49 43.83 -26.94
N ALA A 35 27.62 44.36 -26.45
CA ALA A 35 28.82 43.53 -26.24
C ALA A 35 29.16 43.29 -24.75
N ASP A 36 29.15 44.32 -23.90
CA ASP A 36 29.58 44.18 -22.49
C ASP A 36 28.49 43.66 -21.54
N ILE A 37 27.21 43.75 -21.93
CA ILE A 37 26.07 43.26 -21.13
C ILE A 37 25.99 41.73 -21.17
N ALA A 38 26.27 41.11 -22.32
CA ALA A 38 26.18 39.66 -22.50
C ALA A 38 27.20 38.88 -21.65
N ASP A 39 28.43 39.40 -21.49
CA ASP A 39 29.47 38.77 -20.66
C ASP A 39 29.14 38.86 -19.14
N ARG A 40 28.53 39.97 -18.71
CA ARG A 40 28.07 40.14 -17.32
C ARG A 40 26.86 39.24 -16.99
N GLU A 41 25.87 39.17 -17.87
CA GLU A 41 24.71 38.27 -17.68
C GLU A 41 25.13 36.79 -17.69
N SER A 42 26.08 36.43 -18.55
CA SER A 42 26.67 35.07 -18.58
C SER A 42 27.35 34.71 -17.24
N LYS A 43 28.20 35.60 -16.71
CA LYS A 43 28.87 35.39 -15.41
C LYS A 43 27.90 35.32 -14.23
N LEU A 44 26.83 36.13 -14.25
CA LEU A 44 25.80 36.12 -13.20
C LEU A 44 24.94 34.84 -13.24
N ASN A 45 24.66 34.30 -14.43
CA ASN A 45 23.92 33.05 -14.57
C ASN A 45 24.75 31.84 -14.11
N VAL A 46 26.05 31.81 -14.41
CA VAL A 46 26.96 30.74 -13.97
C VAL A 46 27.11 30.71 -12.44
N SER A 47 27.19 31.88 -11.79
CA SER A 47 27.26 31.96 -10.32
C SER A 47 25.96 31.48 -9.66
N LYS A 48 24.79 31.95 -10.12
CA LYS A 48 23.48 31.49 -9.61
C LYS A 48 23.27 29.98 -9.79
N GLN A 49 23.69 29.41 -10.91
CA GLN A 49 23.62 27.97 -11.15
C GLN A 49 24.50 27.18 -10.18
N ARG A 50 25.70 27.67 -9.86
CA ARG A 50 26.60 27.04 -8.87
C ARG A 50 26.00 27.06 -7.47
N GLU A 51 25.45 28.20 -7.04
CA GLU A 51 24.80 28.34 -5.73
C GLU A 51 23.57 27.43 -5.59
N GLN A 52 22.71 27.37 -6.60
CA GLN A 52 21.55 26.48 -6.60
C GLN A 52 21.96 25.01 -6.56
N LYS A 53 22.99 24.63 -7.33
CA LYS A 53 23.51 23.26 -7.33
C LYS A 53 24.06 22.88 -5.96
N GLN A 54 24.86 23.75 -5.34
CA GLN A 54 25.42 23.51 -4.01
C GLN A 54 24.30 23.39 -2.96
N SER A 55 23.29 24.26 -3.01
CA SER A 55 22.15 24.18 -2.09
C SER A 55 21.37 22.87 -2.22
N HIS A 56 21.20 22.37 -3.45
CA HIS A 56 20.54 21.09 -3.70
C HIS A 56 21.36 19.91 -3.15
N GLU A 57 22.67 19.88 -3.38
CA GLU A 57 23.57 18.83 -2.88
C GLU A 57 23.61 18.79 -1.34
N GLU A 58 23.61 19.96 -0.69
CA GLU A 58 23.55 20.07 0.78
C GLU A 58 22.21 19.53 1.34
N ARG A 59 21.08 19.87 0.71
CA ARG A 59 19.76 19.35 1.10
C ARG A 59 19.68 17.83 0.93
N GLN A 60 20.15 17.33 -0.20
CA GLN A 60 20.18 15.90 -0.46
C GLN A 60 21.07 15.16 0.55
N SER A 61 22.22 15.73 0.91
CA SER A 61 23.11 15.15 1.92
C SER A 61 22.43 15.08 3.29
N ARG A 62 21.74 16.15 3.71
CA ARG A 62 20.97 16.18 4.96
C ARG A 62 19.82 15.18 4.97
N LEU A 63 19.08 15.06 3.87
CA LEU A 63 18.02 14.07 3.76
C LEU A 63 18.57 12.66 3.93
N MET A 64 19.67 12.34 3.25
CA MET A 64 20.29 11.02 3.34
C MET A 64 20.82 10.71 4.75
N GLU A 65 21.30 11.70 5.49
CA GLU A 65 21.67 11.57 6.90
C GLU A 65 20.45 11.26 7.78
N CYS A 66 19.36 12.03 7.65
CA CYS A 66 18.11 11.75 8.36
C CYS A 66 17.54 10.37 8.04
N LEU A 67 17.61 9.94 6.78
CA LEU A 67 17.18 8.60 6.36
C LEU A 67 18.09 7.51 6.93
N ALA A 68 19.40 7.75 7.06
CA ALA A 68 20.31 6.83 7.73
C ALA A 68 19.95 6.64 9.22
N ASP A 69 19.58 7.72 9.90
CA ASP A 69 19.10 7.66 11.27
C ASP A 69 17.77 6.90 11.37
N ALA A 70 16.81 7.17 10.48
CA ALA A 70 15.51 6.49 10.42
C ALA A 70 15.64 4.98 10.12
N CYS A 71 16.68 4.56 9.38
CA CYS A 71 16.96 3.15 9.06
C CYS A 71 17.62 2.37 10.20
N LYS A 72 17.97 3.00 11.33
CA LYS A 72 18.84 2.37 12.33
C LYS A 72 18.19 1.12 12.95
N GLY A 73 18.80 -0.04 12.72
CA GLY A 73 18.32 -1.32 13.22
C GLY A 73 17.32 -2.03 12.30
N LEU A 74 17.04 -1.47 11.12
CA LEU A 74 16.12 -2.04 10.14
C LEU A 74 16.86 -2.66 8.95
N GLU A 75 16.26 -3.67 8.33
CA GLU A 75 16.75 -4.31 7.10
C GLU A 75 16.32 -3.53 5.83
N ILE A 76 16.51 -2.21 5.85
CA ILE A 76 16.24 -1.30 4.72
C ILE A 76 17.31 -0.23 4.65
N THR A 77 17.71 0.14 3.44
CA THR A 77 18.74 1.17 3.22
C THR A 77 18.13 2.56 3.04
N PRO A 78 18.85 3.64 3.38
CA PRO A 78 18.38 5.02 3.17
C PRO A 78 18.01 5.32 1.71
N MET A 79 18.74 4.73 0.77
CA MET A 79 18.48 4.88 -0.67
C MET A 79 17.15 4.26 -1.08
N GLU A 80 16.75 3.16 -0.44
CA GLU A 80 15.47 2.51 -0.72
C GLU A 80 14.30 3.33 -0.20
N ILE A 81 14.44 3.91 1.00
CA ILE A 81 13.43 4.84 1.52
C ILE A 81 13.34 6.08 0.63
N HIS A 82 14.47 6.68 0.27
CA HIS A 82 14.51 7.84 -0.63
C HIS A 82 13.80 7.57 -1.97
N LYS A 83 13.96 6.37 -2.55
CA LYS A 83 13.27 5.96 -3.77
C LYS A 83 11.76 5.75 -3.58
N ALA A 84 11.33 5.43 -2.36
CA ALA A 84 9.92 5.25 -2.03
C ALA A 84 9.21 6.58 -1.70
N LEU A 85 9.95 7.59 -1.24
CA LEU A 85 9.41 8.93 -1.02
C LEU A 85 8.98 9.57 -2.35
N SER A 86 7.79 10.16 -2.34
CA SER A 86 7.31 11.00 -3.43
C SER A 86 8.02 12.36 -3.42
N PRO A 87 8.01 13.10 -4.54
CA PRO A 87 8.53 14.47 -4.56
C PRO A 87 7.85 15.41 -3.55
N ASP A 88 6.59 15.17 -3.20
CA ASP A 88 5.88 15.97 -2.21
C ASP A 88 6.29 15.59 -0.78
N ASP A 89 6.54 14.31 -0.52
CA ASP A 89 7.10 13.85 0.76
C ASP A 89 8.47 14.51 1.04
N ILE A 90 9.31 14.63 0.01
CA ILE A 90 10.61 15.31 0.08
C ILE A 90 10.42 16.81 0.39
N LYS A 91 9.47 17.48 -0.26
CA LYS A 91 9.17 18.90 0.02
C LYS A 91 8.68 19.12 1.44
N GLU A 92 7.85 18.21 1.96
CA GLU A 92 7.35 18.27 3.33
C GLU A 92 8.47 18.06 4.36
N TRP A 93 9.43 17.19 4.06
CA TRP A 93 10.64 17.10 4.88
C TRP A 93 11.46 18.40 4.82
N GLU A 94 11.62 19.00 3.64
CA GLU A 94 12.34 20.27 3.48
C GLU A 94 11.67 21.44 4.24
N SER A 95 10.33 21.46 4.33
CA SER A 95 9.58 22.46 5.11
C SER A 95 9.54 22.14 6.61
N GLY A 96 9.93 20.93 7.02
CA GLY A 96 9.85 20.43 8.40
C GLY A 96 8.47 19.90 8.79
N ASP A 97 7.56 19.75 7.83
CA ASP A 97 6.22 19.16 8.03
C ASP A 97 6.27 17.62 8.11
N LEU A 98 7.37 17.00 7.66
CA LEU A 98 7.66 15.59 7.82
C LEU A 98 8.84 15.41 8.79
N THR A 99 8.54 14.89 9.97
CA THR A 99 9.49 14.72 11.08
C THR A 99 10.35 13.45 10.94
N LEU A 100 11.43 13.36 11.72
CA LEU A 100 12.27 12.16 11.78
C LEU A 100 11.51 10.94 12.32
N GLU A 101 10.58 11.15 13.25
CA GLU A 101 9.73 10.08 13.80
C GLU A 101 8.81 9.51 12.71
N GLU A 102 8.18 10.37 11.91
CA GLU A 102 7.35 9.96 10.77
C GLU A 102 8.19 9.27 9.68
N LEU A 103 9.43 9.73 9.42
CA LEU A 103 10.35 9.02 8.53
C LEU A 103 10.71 7.62 9.05
N SER A 104 10.88 7.48 10.37
CA SER A 104 11.17 6.19 11.00
C SER A 104 9.96 5.26 10.91
N ALA A 105 8.76 5.75 11.20
CA ALA A 105 7.52 4.98 11.03
C ALA A 105 7.30 4.58 9.57
N PHE A 106 7.64 5.45 8.61
CA PHE A 106 7.60 5.12 7.19
C PHE A 106 8.61 4.02 6.83
N ALA A 107 9.82 4.05 7.42
CA ALA A 107 10.82 2.99 7.25
C ALA A 107 10.28 1.62 7.73
N ASP A 108 9.69 1.57 8.92
CA ASP A 108 9.06 0.36 9.48
C ASP A 108 7.96 -0.18 8.55
N LEU A 109 7.09 0.69 8.05
CA LEU A 109 6.04 0.30 7.10
C LEU A 109 6.60 -0.30 5.80
N LEU A 110 7.74 0.19 5.31
CA LEU A 110 8.40 -0.37 4.13
C LEU A 110 9.02 -1.74 4.42
N VAL A 111 9.57 -1.95 5.62
CA VAL A 111 10.06 -3.27 6.07
C VAL A 111 8.90 -4.25 6.15
N ASP A 112 7.79 -3.87 6.77
CA ASP A 112 6.58 -4.69 6.83
C ASP A 112 6.06 -5.02 5.44
N ARG A 113 6.06 -4.04 4.54
CA ARG A 113 5.63 -4.23 3.15
C ARG A 113 6.48 -5.28 2.45
N ARG A 114 7.79 -5.30 2.64
CA ARG A 114 8.69 -6.33 2.09
C ARG A 114 8.36 -7.71 2.61
N SER A 115 8.20 -7.83 3.94
CA SER A 115 7.82 -9.09 4.58
C SER A 115 6.48 -9.58 4.04
N MET A 116 5.49 -8.70 3.96
CA MET A 116 4.19 -9.03 3.37
C MET A 116 4.30 -9.44 1.91
N ASP A 117 5.09 -8.77 1.08
CA ASP A 117 5.30 -9.13 -0.33
C ASP A 117 5.91 -10.53 -0.50
N ARG A 118 6.70 -11.02 0.48
CA ARG A 118 7.21 -12.40 0.55
C ARG A 118 6.20 -13.42 1.10
N GLY A 119 5.03 -12.95 1.54
CA GLY A 119 4.02 -13.78 2.20
C GLY A 119 4.32 -14.06 3.67
N GLU A 120 5.23 -13.29 4.26
CA GLU A 120 5.54 -13.33 5.69
C GLU A 120 4.57 -12.41 6.45
N ARG A 121 4.36 -12.72 7.72
CA ARG A 121 3.49 -11.96 8.61
C ARG A 121 4.37 -11.03 9.46
N PRO A 122 4.16 -9.70 9.41
CA PRO A 122 4.79 -8.80 10.37
C PRO A 122 4.44 -9.17 11.82
N ASP A 123 5.36 -8.96 12.75
CA ASP A 123 5.21 -9.46 14.13
C ASP A 123 4.03 -8.85 14.89
N HIS A 124 3.71 -7.58 14.62
CA HIS A 124 2.60 -6.88 15.27
C HIS A 124 1.23 -7.18 14.63
N PHE A 125 1.17 -7.95 13.55
CA PHE A 125 -0.09 -8.42 12.97
C PHE A 125 -0.56 -9.67 13.72
N THR A 126 -1.08 -9.48 14.93
CA THR A 126 -1.45 -10.57 15.85
C THR A 126 -2.94 -10.94 15.77
N GLU A 127 -3.80 -10.01 15.36
CA GLU A 127 -5.24 -10.18 15.36
C GLU A 127 -5.74 -11.03 14.19
N LYS A 128 -6.80 -11.79 14.42
CA LYS A 128 -7.45 -12.60 13.40
C LYS A 128 -8.60 -11.81 12.79
N ALA A 129 -8.50 -11.54 11.50
CA ALA A 129 -9.52 -10.81 10.75
C ALA A 129 -10.02 -11.62 9.55
N HIS A 130 -11.12 -11.15 8.96
CA HIS A 130 -11.66 -11.68 7.72
C HIS A 130 -11.68 -10.58 6.65
N CYS A 131 -10.85 -10.72 5.63
CA CYS A 131 -10.90 -9.88 4.45
C CYS A 131 -11.96 -10.43 3.49
N ARG A 132 -12.88 -9.60 3.01
CA ARG A 132 -13.90 -10.03 2.02
C ARG A 132 -13.32 -10.62 0.73
N GLN A 133 -12.07 -10.28 0.43
CA GLN A 133 -11.41 -10.64 -0.81
C GLN A 133 -10.37 -11.75 -0.64
N CYS A 134 -9.66 -11.78 0.49
CA CYS A 134 -8.67 -12.81 0.77
C CYS A 134 -9.20 -13.93 1.67
N GLY A 135 -10.26 -13.72 2.44
CA GLY A 135 -10.69 -14.62 3.52
C GLY A 135 -9.94 -14.36 4.84
N PRO A 136 -9.71 -15.39 5.68
CA PRO A 136 -9.05 -15.23 6.99
C PRO A 136 -7.60 -14.73 6.87
N VAL A 137 -7.24 -13.65 7.55
CA VAL A 137 -5.89 -13.05 7.51
C VAL A 137 -5.46 -12.58 8.90
N TYR A 138 -4.17 -12.35 9.08
CA TYR A 138 -3.67 -11.62 10.26
C TYR A 138 -3.79 -10.12 10.03
N LEU A 139 -4.12 -9.32 11.04
CA LEU A 139 -4.11 -7.84 11.00
C LEU A 139 -3.71 -7.31 12.38
N TRP A 140 -3.56 -6.00 12.53
CA TRP A 140 -3.48 -5.35 13.85
C TRP A 140 -4.86 -5.08 14.47
N ILE A 141 -5.94 -5.30 13.70
CA ILE A 141 -7.34 -5.22 14.14
C ILE A 141 -8.08 -6.52 13.87
N SER A 142 -9.07 -6.84 14.70
CA SER A 142 -9.98 -7.96 14.45
C SER A 142 -11.23 -7.54 13.65
N GLY A 143 -12.03 -8.51 13.21
CA GLY A 143 -13.30 -8.26 12.52
C GLY A 143 -13.24 -8.45 11.01
N THR A 144 -14.22 -7.88 10.29
CA THR A 144 -14.35 -8.02 8.83
C THR A 144 -13.94 -6.72 8.13
N VAL A 145 -13.00 -6.82 7.19
CA VAL A 145 -12.48 -5.67 6.43
C VAL A 145 -12.78 -5.83 4.93
N LEU A 146 -12.93 -4.69 4.23
CA LEU A 146 -13.14 -4.68 2.77
C LEU A 146 -11.91 -5.19 2.02
N GLY A 147 -10.71 -4.82 2.48
CA GLY A 147 -9.42 -5.21 1.92
C GLY A 147 -8.40 -5.42 3.03
N CYS A 148 -7.34 -6.18 2.73
CA CYS A 148 -6.19 -6.35 3.62
C CYS A 148 -4.89 -6.06 2.85
N PRO A 149 -3.76 -5.83 3.53
CA PRO A 149 -2.49 -5.54 2.87
C PRO A 149 -2.02 -6.60 1.86
N TRP A 150 -2.41 -7.87 2.06
CA TRP A 150 -2.13 -8.98 1.14
C TRP A 150 -3.07 -9.08 -0.07
N CYS A 151 -4.05 -8.18 -0.24
CA CYS A 151 -4.86 -8.16 -1.47
C CYS A 151 -3.99 -8.01 -2.72
N PHE A 152 -2.89 -7.26 -2.63
CA PHE A 152 -1.91 -7.15 -3.71
C PHE A 152 -1.15 -8.46 -3.94
N ASN A 153 -0.81 -9.20 -2.88
CA ASN A 153 -0.25 -10.54 -3.03
C ASN A 153 -1.21 -11.45 -3.76
N ARG A 154 -2.50 -11.42 -3.39
CA ARG A 154 -3.53 -12.18 -4.09
C ARG A 154 -3.54 -11.84 -5.58
N ALA A 155 -3.59 -10.56 -5.93
CA ALA A 155 -3.62 -10.10 -7.31
C ALA A 155 -2.36 -10.51 -8.10
N ALA A 156 -1.22 -10.65 -7.43
CA ALA A 156 0.05 -11.07 -7.99
C ALA A 156 0.34 -12.58 -7.85
N ASP A 157 -0.66 -13.38 -7.45
CA ASP A 157 -0.52 -14.81 -7.14
C ASP A 157 0.68 -15.12 -6.21
N ARG A 158 0.79 -14.37 -5.11
CA ARG A 158 1.79 -14.54 -4.05
C ARG A 158 1.17 -15.12 -2.77
N PRO A 159 1.96 -15.79 -1.91
CA PRO A 159 1.46 -16.38 -0.68
C PRO A 159 0.82 -15.36 0.29
N ILE A 160 -0.15 -15.83 1.07
CA ILE A 160 -0.81 -15.06 2.13
C ILE A 160 -0.75 -15.85 3.44
N PRO A 161 -0.16 -15.31 4.52
CA PRO A 161 -0.12 -15.98 5.81
C PRO A 161 -1.52 -16.05 6.42
N ARG A 162 -1.91 -17.23 6.92
CA ARG A 162 -3.27 -17.49 7.43
C ARG A 162 -3.28 -17.75 8.94
N PRO A 163 -4.26 -17.19 9.69
CA PRO A 163 -4.35 -17.34 11.14
C PRO A 163 -4.91 -18.68 11.63
N ARG A 164 -5.52 -19.43 10.73
CA ARG A 164 -6.09 -20.75 11.01
C ARG A 164 -6.10 -21.58 9.75
N SER A 165 -6.12 -22.88 9.93
CA SER A 165 -6.48 -23.83 8.89
C SER A 165 -7.85 -23.49 8.29
N VAL A 166 -7.96 -23.48 6.97
CA VAL A 166 -9.17 -23.21 6.20
C VAL A 166 -9.81 -24.54 5.76
N ARG A 167 -11.11 -24.50 5.44
CA ARG A 167 -11.83 -25.67 4.91
C ARG A 167 -11.74 -25.73 3.40
N CYS A 168 -11.42 -26.89 2.85
CA CYS A 168 -11.33 -27.09 1.40
C CYS A 168 -12.65 -26.74 0.69
N GLY A 169 -13.80 -27.18 1.23
CA GLY A 169 -15.12 -26.91 0.65
C GLY A 169 -15.53 -25.43 0.61
N GLU A 170 -14.81 -24.56 1.32
CA GLU A 170 -15.01 -23.11 1.30
C GLU A 170 -14.06 -22.40 0.32
N CYS A 171 -13.16 -23.15 -0.33
CA CYS A 171 -12.15 -22.64 -1.26
C CYS A 171 -12.64 -22.77 -2.71
N CYS A 172 -12.48 -21.73 -3.53
CA CYS A 172 -12.87 -21.79 -4.94
C CYS A 172 -12.03 -22.77 -5.78
N HIS A 173 -10.88 -23.22 -5.25
CA HIS A 173 -10.01 -24.19 -5.90
C HIS A 173 -10.38 -25.64 -5.60
N PHE A 174 -11.34 -25.88 -4.70
CA PHE A 174 -11.77 -27.23 -4.39
C PHE A 174 -12.78 -27.72 -5.43
N GLU A 175 -12.40 -28.75 -6.16
CA GLU A 175 -13.24 -29.41 -7.15
C GLU A 175 -13.72 -30.74 -6.59
N ARG A 176 -15.03 -30.86 -6.38
CA ARG A 176 -15.66 -32.10 -5.89
C ARG A 176 -15.63 -33.17 -6.97
N VAL A 177 -15.29 -34.40 -6.59
CA VAL A 177 -15.44 -35.55 -7.50
C VAL A 177 -16.92 -35.92 -7.65
N SER A 178 -17.31 -36.37 -8.85
CA SER A 178 -18.71 -36.61 -9.20
C SER A 178 -19.38 -37.77 -8.44
N TYR A 179 -18.59 -38.74 -7.99
CA TYR A 179 -19.08 -39.97 -7.35
C TYR A 179 -19.15 -39.89 -5.81
N HIS A 180 -18.70 -38.80 -5.19
CA HIS A 180 -18.72 -38.67 -3.73
C HIS A 180 -19.05 -37.24 -3.26
N PRO A 181 -20.04 -37.05 -2.37
CA PRO A 181 -20.57 -35.73 -2.03
C PRO A 181 -19.58 -34.81 -1.34
N HIS A 182 -18.63 -35.35 -0.58
CA HIS A 182 -17.69 -34.57 0.26
C HIS A 182 -16.23 -34.61 -0.21
N LEU A 183 -15.91 -35.44 -1.20
CA LEU A 183 -14.54 -35.68 -1.60
C LEU A 183 -14.23 -34.83 -2.83
N GLY A 184 -13.00 -34.35 -2.95
CA GLY A 184 -12.55 -33.55 -4.06
C GLY A 184 -11.03 -33.40 -4.11
N HIS A 185 -10.57 -32.52 -4.99
CA HIS A 185 -9.16 -32.20 -5.19
C HIS A 185 -8.98 -30.68 -5.25
N CYS A 186 -7.76 -30.21 -5.04
CA CYS A 186 -7.34 -28.83 -5.19
C CYS A 186 -6.77 -28.63 -6.60
N THR A 187 -7.41 -27.75 -7.37
CA THR A 187 -6.97 -27.41 -8.73
C THR A 187 -5.63 -26.67 -8.79
N MET A 188 -5.11 -26.20 -7.64
CA MET A 188 -3.81 -25.54 -7.52
C MET A 188 -2.66 -26.48 -7.13
N GLY A 189 -2.93 -27.79 -6.96
CA GLY A 189 -1.89 -28.78 -6.64
C GLY A 189 -1.34 -28.68 -5.21
N GLU A 190 -2.06 -28.05 -4.29
CA GLU A 190 -1.72 -28.03 -2.87
C GLU A 190 -1.72 -29.47 -2.31
N PRO A 191 -0.78 -29.89 -1.45
CA PRO A 191 -0.57 -31.30 -1.05
C PRO A 191 -1.85 -32.04 -0.65
N GLU A 192 -2.10 -33.25 -1.16
CA GLU A 192 -3.34 -34.00 -0.89
C GLU A 192 -3.04 -35.38 -0.33
N ALA A 193 -4.00 -35.94 0.42
CA ALA A 193 -3.96 -37.35 0.75
C ALA A 193 -4.23 -38.18 -0.50
N VAL A 194 -3.77 -39.45 -0.51
CA VAL A 194 -3.97 -40.38 -1.65
C VAL A 194 -5.43 -40.53 -2.04
N ALA A 195 -6.34 -40.43 -1.06
CA ALA A 195 -7.77 -40.52 -1.29
C ALA A 195 -8.42 -39.20 -1.75
N GLY A 196 -7.68 -38.11 -1.87
CA GLY A 196 -8.20 -36.75 -2.12
C GLY A 196 -8.39 -35.93 -0.83
N LEU A 197 -9.13 -34.83 -0.94
CA LEU A 197 -9.44 -33.88 0.13
C LEU A 197 -10.91 -33.96 0.52
N TRP A 198 -11.20 -34.01 1.82
CA TRP A 198 -12.57 -33.82 2.31
C TRP A 198 -12.92 -32.34 2.34
N ASP A 199 -14.15 -31.99 1.99
CA ASP A 199 -14.61 -30.60 1.99
C ASP A 199 -14.54 -29.94 3.38
N SER A 200 -14.72 -30.72 4.45
CA SER A 200 -14.60 -30.28 5.83
C SER A 200 -13.17 -30.21 6.35
N ASP A 201 -12.18 -30.74 5.60
CA ASP A 201 -10.79 -30.82 6.04
C ASP A 201 -10.22 -29.44 6.29
N ARG A 202 -9.62 -29.31 7.46
CA ARG A 202 -8.95 -28.09 7.90
C ARG A 202 -7.47 -28.21 7.60
N ARG A 203 -6.98 -27.38 6.67
CA ARG A 203 -5.56 -27.35 6.30
C ARG A 203 -5.01 -25.94 6.18
N TYR A 204 -3.69 -25.82 6.31
CA TYR A 204 -3.01 -24.62 5.85
C TYR A 204 -2.96 -24.64 4.32
N CYS A 205 -3.38 -23.54 3.69
CA CYS A 205 -3.42 -23.40 2.24
C CYS A 205 -3.05 -21.95 1.89
N LEU A 206 -1.89 -21.76 1.27
CA LEU A 206 -1.39 -20.44 0.90
C LEU A 206 -2.15 -19.87 -0.30
N ARG A 207 -2.72 -20.75 -1.13
CA ARG A 207 -3.55 -20.44 -2.30
C ARG A 207 -5.04 -20.33 -1.99
N TYR A 208 -5.46 -20.33 -0.72
CA TYR A 208 -6.89 -20.28 -0.40
C TYR A 208 -7.55 -19.00 -0.94
N ILE A 209 -8.66 -19.18 -1.65
CA ILE A 209 -9.54 -18.11 -2.09
C ILE A 209 -10.94 -18.47 -1.62
N PRO A 210 -11.60 -17.62 -0.81
CA PRO A 210 -12.97 -17.90 -0.38
C PRO A 210 -13.87 -17.97 -1.62
N HIS A 211 -14.80 -18.92 -1.64
CA HIS A 211 -15.88 -18.86 -2.63
C HIS A 211 -16.54 -17.47 -2.56
N PRO A 212 -16.77 -16.81 -3.70
CA PRO A 212 -17.54 -15.58 -3.71
C PRO A 212 -18.87 -15.92 -3.04
N GLN A 213 -19.14 -15.29 -1.88
CA GLN A 213 -20.44 -15.45 -1.23
C GLN A 213 -21.47 -15.06 -2.28
N GLN A 214 -22.27 -16.04 -2.72
CA GLN A 214 -23.47 -15.73 -3.48
C GLN A 214 -24.22 -14.75 -2.58
N SER A 215 -24.34 -13.51 -3.02
CA SER A 215 -25.02 -12.48 -2.24
C SER A 215 -26.40 -13.01 -1.94
N THR A 216 -26.60 -13.51 -0.73
CA THR A 216 -27.93 -13.84 -0.23
C THR A 216 -28.59 -12.50 0.09
N ASN A 217 -28.88 -11.74 -0.96
CA ASN A 217 -29.96 -10.77 -0.97
C ASN A 217 -31.25 -11.59 -0.91
N VAL A 218 -31.48 -12.29 0.19
CA VAL A 218 -32.80 -12.77 0.56
C VAL A 218 -33.43 -11.59 1.29
N PRO A 219 -34.39 -10.87 0.67
CA PRO A 219 -35.12 -9.83 1.36
C PRO A 219 -35.80 -10.48 2.55
N THR A 220 -35.37 -10.10 3.75
CA THR A 220 -35.96 -10.62 4.98
C THR A 220 -37.28 -9.88 5.20
N GLY A 221 -38.39 -10.51 4.81
CA GLY A 221 -39.70 -10.34 5.44
C GLY A 221 -40.50 -9.07 5.15
N ALA A 222 -41.59 -9.24 4.38
CA ALA A 222 -42.86 -8.60 4.70
C ALA A 222 -43.89 -9.73 4.92
N THR A 223 -43.98 -10.22 6.16
CA THR A 223 -45.11 -11.01 6.63
C THR A 223 -46.30 -10.08 6.86
N GLU A 224 -47.21 -9.96 5.90
CA GLU A 224 -48.55 -9.42 6.16
C GLU A 224 -49.44 -10.54 6.71
N ALA A 225 -49.66 -10.51 8.03
CA ALA A 225 -50.81 -11.15 8.65
C ALA A 225 -52.04 -10.25 8.43
N LYS A 226 -53.01 -10.70 7.62
CA LYS A 226 -54.36 -10.13 7.62
C LYS A 226 -55.35 -11.11 8.25
N THR A 227 -55.75 -10.75 9.46
CA THR A 227 -56.81 -11.33 10.27
C THR A 227 -58.16 -11.15 9.57
N LYS A 228 -58.97 -12.22 9.60
CA LYS A 228 -60.38 -12.24 9.18
C LYS A 228 -61.21 -11.26 10.01
N SER A 229 -62.18 -10.61 9.37
CA SER A 229 -63.44 -10.15 9.95
C SER A 229 -64.52 -10.29 8.88
#